data_AF-A0A059F9R6-F1
#
_entry.id   AF-A0A059F9R6-F1
#
_cell.length_a   1.000
_cell.length_b   1.000
_cell.length_c   1.000
_cell.angle_alpha   90.00
_cell.angle_beta   90.00
_cell.angle_gamma   90.00
#
_symmetry.space_group_name_H-M   'P 1'
#
loop_
_entity.id
_entity.type
_entity.pdbx_description
1 polymer ?
#
loop_
_entity_poly.entity_id
_entity_poly.type
_entity_poly.pdbx_seq_one_letter_code
_entity_poly.pdbx_strand_id
1 'polypeptide(L)'
;MSLLERVIRAHRCTSTHHHIAFNALDLIEGDEADSWKSLFLVHHEHLLKGAKAPDTTFKDFRNHVLHISEGEWGGARGKATEWYAKAVDLLARKKWSEAAYALGVLSHYYADPLQPFHTGQTEEEGAIHRAVEWSIAKSHDTIAERIAANGYPDIAAGDGPGFVSDMVRAGAERSHPHYQTFIAHYNLDAGVKDPPAGLDDTLLDIIADLVAYATAGLGTLMSRAIAEAAVAPPKVNLTIQGYIETLDIPLRYISRKLADAGDRRQVARMYAEFSKTGKVIRSLPADDKAIRKLHASQVLRVPLKVLDKQELKRIGTAHVARDEATAAPEAEVVAAKPKPKAEAKPKAETKAKPQPVAAPAPKPAPAPKPAPEPVIAETPPPAESNVVDSEFGQGRLTRESPIVDAPSIGRKTARRLGKAGLTRVGDLLDCDPHETAFYLDVAHIDADKLADWQDQARLMMDVPGLRVHDAQILVGAGIRSADDLAESSARDVFLSAMDFLATPEGDRVLWDDAVFAEDEVEGWIDMAQASKA
;
A
#
# COMPACT_ATOMS: atom_id res chain seq x y z
N MET A 1 21.26 20.40 -5.77
CA MET A 1 20.03 19.84 -5.18
C MET A 1 19.46 20.81 -4.15
N SER A 2 18.21 21.24 -4.29
CA SER A 2 17.57 22.18 -3.33
C SER A 2 17.13 21.49 -2.02
N LEU A 3 16.83 22.25 -0.96
CA LEU A 3 16.25 21.66 0.27
C LEU A 3 14.88 21.04 -0.01
N LEU A 4 14.04 21.74 -0.77
CA LEU A 4 12.73 21.28 -1.23
C LEU A 4 12.81 19.91 -1.91
N GLU A 5 13.73 19.78 -2.86
CA GLU A 5 13.97 18.56 -3.60
C GLU A 5 14.40 17.40 -2.70
N ARG A 6 15.27 17.65 -1.71
CA ARG A 6 15.65 16.64 -0.70
C ARG A 6 14.45 16.18 0.11
N VAL A 7 13.61 17.11 0.54
CA VAL A 7 12.41 16.82 1.33
C VAL A 7 11.40 16.01 0.51
N ILE A 8 11.17 16.36 -0.77
CA ILE A 8 10.28 15.60 -1.66
C ILE A 8 10.80 14.17 -1.83
N ARG A 9 12.07 13.98 -2.17
CA ARG A 9 12.64 12.64 -2.37
C ARG A 9 12.54 11.77 -1.12
N ALA A 10 12.84 12.34 0.04
CA ALA A 10 12.86 11.58 1.29
C ALA A 10 11.46 11.24 1.82
N HIS A 11 10.46 12.09 1.57
CA HIS A 11 9.15 11.99 2.25
C HIS A 11 7.94 11.85 1.34
N ARG A 12 8.04 12.17 0.04
CA ARG A 12 6.94 12.08 -0.92
C ARG A 12 7.14 10.97 -1.96
N CYS A 13 8.38 10.64 -2.29
CA CYS A 13 8.67 9.44 -3.07
C CYS A 13 8.58 8.21 -2.16
N THR A 14 7.65 7.29 -2.46
CA THR A 14 7.35 6.12 -1.62
C THR A 14 7.25 4.83 -2.44
N SER A 15 7.60 4.89 -3.72
CA SER A 15 7.55 3.76 -4.65
C SER A 15 8.66 3.92 -5.68
N THR A 16 9.07 2.83 -6.31
CA THR A 16 10.08 2.86 -7.39
C THR A 16 9.66 3.79 -8.53
N HIS A 17 8.38 3.80 -8.93
CA HIS A 17 7.86 4.74 -9.94
C HIS A 17 7.96 6.20 -9.52
N HIS A 18 7.69 6.54 -8.24
CA HIS A 18 7.92 7.89 -7.75
C HIS A 18 9.39 8.30 -7.90
N HIS A 19 10.32 7.41 -7.57
CA HIS A 19 11.75 7.70 -7.68
C HIS A 19 12.18 7.86 -9.14
N ILE A 20 11.75 6.99 -10.05
CA ILE A 20 12.03 7.12 -11.49
C ILE A 20 11.49 8.46 -12.02
N ALA A 21 10.20 8.73 -11.78
CA ALA A 21 9.54 9.95 -12.28
C ALA A 21 10.20 11.23 -11.75
N PHE A 22 10.54 11.25 -10.46
CA PHE A 22 11.09 12.43 -9.82
C PHE A 22 12.58 12.61 -10.11
N ASN A 23 13.36 11.53 -10.17
CA ASN A 23 14.79 11.59 -10.47
C ASN A 23 15.03 11.98 -11.93
N ALA A 24 14.13 11.63 -12.86
CA ALA A 24 14.20 12.06 -14.26
C ALA A 24 14.16 13.58 -14.43
N LEU A 25 13.62 14.34 -13.45
CA LEU A 25 13.67 15.81 -13.47
C LEU A 25 15.10 16.35 -13.41
N ASP A 26 16.06 15.60 -12.87
CA ASP A 26 17.49 15.97 -12.88
C ASP A 26 18.13 15.85 -14.25
N LEU A 27 17.51 15.07 -15.13
CA LEU A 27 18.04 14.67 -16.43
C LEU A 27 17.32 15.42 -17.57
N ILE A 28 16.53 16.44 -17.24
CA ILE A 28 15.97 17.34 -18.25
C ILE A 28 17.13 18.12 -18.88
N GLU A 29 17.33 17.91 -20.18
CA GLU A 29 18.23 18.66 -21.04
C GLU A 29 17.57 19.94 -21.60
N GLY A 30 18.41 20.91 -21.99
CA GLY A 30 18.03 22.17 -22.65
C GLY A 30 18.38 23.41 -21.83
N ASP A 31 18.42 24.57 -22.49
CA ASP A 31 18.85 25.84 -21.88
C ASP A 31 17.98 26.28 -20.68
N GLU A 32 16.71 25.88 -20.67
CA GLU A 32 15.74 26.21 -19.61
C GLU A 32 15.48 25.04 -18.64
N ALA A 33 16.32 24.00 -18.64
CA ALA A 33 16.16 22.78 -17.84
C ALA A 33 15.88 23.06 -16.35
N ASP A 34 16.67 23.93 -15.72
CA ASP A 34 16.50 24.29 -14.30
C ASP A 34 15.13 24.94 -14.01
N SER A 35 14.60 25.71 -14.96
CA SER A 35 13.28 26.35 -14.84
C SER A 35 12.15 25.33 -14.99
N TRP A 36 12.29 24.37 -15.91
CA TRP A 36 11.36 23.25 -16.06
C TRP A 36 11.36 22.34 -14.85
N LYS A 37 12.54 21.96 -14.35
CA LYS A 37 12.67 21.22 -13.10
C LYS A 37 11.97 21.95 -11.96
N SER A 38 12.21 23.26 -11.82
CA SER A 38 11.56 24.08 -10.79
C SER A 38 10.03 24.07 -10.90
N LEU A 39 9.48 24.17 -12.13
CA LEU A 39 8.04 24.06 -12.36
C LEU A 39 7.48 22.70 -11.89
N PHE A 40 8.14 21.60 -12.24
CA PHE A 40 7.69 20.27 -11.84
C PHE A 40 7.92 19.97 -10.35
N LEU A 41 8.88 20.63 -9.69
CA LEU A 41 8.98 20.60 -8.22
C LEU A 41 7.74 21.22 -7.56
N VAL A 42 7.22 22.34 -8.12
CA VAL A 42 5.95 22.92 -7.65
C VAL A 42 4.80 21.94 -7.87
N HIS A 43 4.74 21.29 -9.02
CA HIS A 43 3.67 20.34 -9.38
C HIS A 43 3.95 18.86 -9.00
N HIS A 44 4.90 18.61 -8.11
CA HIS A 44 5.36 17.25 -7.79
C HIS A 44 4.21 16.33 -7.32
N GLU A 45 3.20 16.83 -6.61
CA GLU A 45 2.07 15.98 -6.18
C GLU A 45 1.30 15.40 -7.36
N HIS A 46 1.15 16.18 -8.44
CA HIS A 46 0.49 15.73 -9.66
C HIS A 46 1.36 14.71 -10.39
N LEU A 47 2.67 14.97 -10.48
CA LEU A 47 3.64 14.03 -11.06
C LEU A 47 3.62 12.68 -10.33
N LEU A 48 3.73 12.70 -9.01
CA LEU A 48 3.74 11.50 -8.18
C LEU A 48 2.38 10.77 -8.22
N LYS A 49 1.26 11.51 -8.17
CA LYS A 49 -0.08 10.93 -8.34
C LYS A 49 -0.23 10.26 -9.70
N GLY A 50 0.29 10.87 -10.77
CA GLY A 50 0.31 10.28 -12.11
C GLY A 50 1.11 8.98 -12.15
N ALA A 51 2.29 8.95 -11.53
CA ALA A 51 3.19 7.80 -11.51
C ALA A 51 2.65 6.55 -10.80
N LYS A 52 1.56 6.66 -10.02
CA LYS A 52 0.85 5.54 -9.41
C LYS A 52 -0.55 5.29 -9.94
N ALA A 53 -1.07 6.20 -10.76
CA ALA A 53 -2.46 6.12 -11.23
C ALA A 53 -2.76 4.83 -12.02
N PRO A 54 -1.84 4.28 -12.85
CA PRO A 54 -2.10 3.02 -13.53
C PRO A 54 -2.39 1.84 -12.59
N ASP A 55 -1.62 1.66 -11.51
CA ASP A 55 -1.85 0.60 -10.51
C ASP A 55 -3.09 0.83 -9.65
N THR A 56 -3.32 2.09 -9.26
CA THR A 56 -4.27 2.40 -8.20
C THR A 56 -5.64 2.80 -8.70
N THR A 57 -5.70 3.48 -9.84
CA THR A 57 -6.92 4.09 -10.39
C THR A 57 -7.36 3.42 -11.68
N PHE A 58 -6.45 3.25 -12.65
CA PHE A 58 -6.83 2.73 -13.98
C PHE A 58 -6.99 1.22 -13.94
N LYS A 59 -6.09 0.52 -13.22
CA LYS A 59 -6.08 -0.94 -13.07
C LYS A 59 -6.17 -1.67 -14.41
N ASP A 60 -5.54 -1.10 -15.44
CA ASP A 60 -5.54 -1.59 -16.81
C ASP A 60 -4.34 -2.52 -17.07
N PHE A 61 -4.19 -3.52 -16.20
CA PHE A 61 -2.98 -4.33 -16.00
C PHE A 61 -2.27 -4.79 -17.27
N ARG A 62 -2.99 -5.19 -18.34
CA ARG A 62 -2.37 -5.60 -19.62
C ARG A 62 -1.47 -4.51 -20.24
N ASN A 63 -1.73 -3.25 -19.93
CA ASN A 63 -0.97 -2.13 -20.44
C ASN A 63 0.35 -1.88 -19.71
N HIS A 64 0.64 -2.64 -18.65
CA HIS A 64 1.89 -2.55 -17.89
C HIS A 64 2.96 -3.45 -18.50
N VAL A 65 2.55 -4.49 -19.24
CA VAL A 65 3.47 -5.50 -19.76
C VAL A 65 3.81 -5.30 -21.25
N LEU A 66 4.96 -5.85 -21.65
CA LEU A 66 5.39 -6.04 -23.03
C LEU A 66 6.22 -7.33 -23.18
N HIS A 67 5.55 -8.42 -23.57
CA HIS A 67 6.19 -9.73 -23.67
C HIS A 67 6.96 -9.90 -24.98
N ILE A 68 8.27 -9.65 -24.93
CA ILE A 68 9.15 -9.59 -26.11
C ILE A 68 9.22 -10.94 -26.85
N SER A 69 9.31 -12.05 -26.12
CA SER A 69 9.40 -13.39 -26.72
C SER A 69 8.05 -13.97 -27.18
N GLU A 70 6.95 -13.27 -26.93
CA GLU A 70 5.58 -13.74 -27.18
C GLU A 70 4.85 -12.86 -28.21
N GLY A 71 5.61 -12.37 -29.19
CA GLY A 71 5.09 -11.52 -30.26
C GLY A 71 4.75 -10.11 -29.79
N GLU A 72 5.51 -9.57 -28.83
CA GLU A 72 5.31 -8.25 -28.22
C GLU A 72 3.92 -8.12 -27.57
N TRP A 73 3.43 -9.20 -26.94
CA TRP A 73 2.12 -9.20 -26.32
C TRP A 73 2.09 -8.26 -25.10
N GLY A 74 1.18 -7.28 -25.12
CA GLY A 74 1.09 -6.28 -24.06
C GLY A 74 0.50 -4.98 -24.59
N GLY A 75 0.40 -3.96 -23.73
CA GLY A 75 -0.16 -2.64 -24.10
C GLY A 75 0.75 -1.45 -23.80
N ALA A 76 1.90 -1.67 -23.16
CA ALA A 76 2.77 -0.59 -22.66
C ALA A 76 3.20 0.40 -23.76
N ARG A 77 3.61 -0.10 -24.93
CA ARG A 77 4.02 0.75 -26.07
C ARG A 77 2.94 1.77 -26.46
N GLY A 78 1.70 1.29 -26.57
CA GLY A 78 0.56 2.12 -26.94
C GLY A 78 0.22 3.14 -25.85
N LYS A 79 0.18 2.71 -24.58
CA LYS A 79 -0.14 3.61 -23.46
C LYS A 79 0.93 4.65 -23.20
N ALA A 80 2.21 4.30 -23.26
CA ALA A 80 3.28 5.28 -23.17
C ALA A 80 3.17 6.32 -24.30
N THR A 81 2.93 5.89 -25.54
CA THR A 81 2.77 6.82 -26.68
C THR A 81 1.56 7.75 -26.50
N GLU A 82 0.42 7.21 -26.03
CA GLU A 82 -0.79 7.98 -25.74
C GLU A 82 -0.53 9.06 -24.68
N TRP A 83 0.07 8.70 -23.56
CA TRP A 83 0.34 9.63 -22.47
C TRP A 83 1.45 10.62 -22.76
N TYR A 84 2.42 10.25 -23.60
CA TYR A 84 3.40 11.18 -24.15
C TYR A 84 2.71 12.28 -24.97
N ALA A 85 1.89 11.91 -25.95
CA ALA A 85 1.19 12.87 -26.79
C ALA A 85 0.28 13.80 -25.95
N LYS A 86 -0.37 13.25 -24.93
CA LYS A 86 -1.18 14.02 -23.98
C LYS A 86 -0.33 14.99 -23.15
N ALA A 87 0.84 14.58 -22.69
CA ALA A 87 1.74 15.46 -21.96
C ALA A 87 2.20 16.65 -22.83
N VAL A 88 2.57 16.41 -24.09
CA VAL A 88 2.94 17.45 -25.05
C VAL A 88 1.80 18.45 -25.28
N ASP A 89 0.56 17.97 -25.53
CA ASP A 89 -0.60 18.84 -25.71
C ASP A 89 -0.88 19.71 -24.47
N LEU A 90 -0.80 19.12 -23.27
CA LEU A 90 -1.02 19.84 -22.02
C LEU A 90 0.07 20.88 -21.73
N LEU A 91 1.33 20.56 -22.05
CA LEU A 91 2.44 21.51 -21.98
C LEU A 91 2.22 22.69 -22.95
N ALA A 92 1.89 22.42 -24.21
CA ALA A 92 1.64 23.45 -25.22
C ALA A 92 0.48 24.38 -24.82
N ARG A 93 -0.54 23.83 -24.15
CA ARG A 93 -1.68 24.58 -23.59
C ARG A 93 -1.40 25.23 -22.24
N LYS A 94 -0.18 25.10 -21.72
CA LYS A 94 0.26 25.67 -20.44
C LYS A 94 -0.54 25.17 -19.23
N LYS A 95 -1.08 23.95 -19.31
CA LYS A 95 -1.81 23.27 -18.23
C LYS A 95 -0.83 22.50 -17.35
N TRP A 96 -0.01 23.21 -16.59
CA TRP A 96 1.20 22.67 -15.94
C TRP A 96 0.96 21.51 -14.96
N SER A 97 -0.09 21.60 -14.13
CA SER A 97 -0.44 20.53 -13.19
C SER A 97 -0.94 19.28 -13.91
N GLU A 98 -1.79 19.43 -14.92
CA GLU A 98 -2.27 18.33 -15.75
C GLU A 98 -1.12 17.70 -16.56
N ALA A 99 -0.20 18.53 -17.09
CA ALA A 99 0.99 18.07 -17.78
C ALA A 99 1.92 17.25 -16.87
N ALA A 100 2.15 17.73 -15.63
CA ALA A 100 2.91 16.99 -14.63
C ALA A 100 2.26 15.63 -14.32
N TYR A 101 0.93 15.59 -14.15
CA TYR A 101 0.21 14.34 -13.99
C TYR A 101 0.38 13.41 -15.20
N ALA A 102 0.24 13.92 -16.43
CA ALA A 102 0.42 13.13 -17.64
C ALA A 102 1.85 12.57 -17.80
N LEU A 103 2.87 13.36 -17.48
CA LEU A 103 4.26 12.90 -17.43
C LEU A 103 4.47 11.84 -16.34
N GLY A 104 3.77 11.95 -15.22
CA GLY A 104 3.74 10.93 -14.18
C GLY A 104 3.16 9.62 -14.70
N VAL A 105 2.01 9.66 -15.38
CA VAL A 105 1.41 8.46 -15.96
C VAL A 105 2.31 7.86 -17.05
N LEU A 106 2.90 8.70 -17.91
CA LEU A 106 3.89 8.26 -18.90
C LEU A 106 5.05 7.50 -18.24
N SER A 107 5.59 8.03 -17.14
CA SER A 107 6.71 7.41 -16.43
C SER A 107 6.44 5.97 -16.01
N HIS A 108 5.20 5.66 -15.66
CA HIS A 108 4.78 4.34 -15.22
C HIS A 108 4.81 3.35 -16.38
N TYR A 109 4.00 3.59 -17.42
CA TYR A 109 3.95 2.71 -18.60
C TYR A 109 5.27 2.65 -19.38
N TYR A 110 6.11 3.68 -19.28
CA TYR A 110 7.47 3.62 -19.83
C TYR A 110 8.36 2.70 -19.00
N ALA A 111 8.29 2.75 -17.67
CA ALA A 111 9.18 2.04 -16.78
C ALA A 111 8.81 0.57 -16.55
N ASP A 112 7.52 0.20 -16.58
CA ASP A 112 7.11 -1.18 -16.28
C ASP A 112 7.85 -2.21 -17.13
N PRO A 113 7.96 -2.06 -18.47
CA PRO A 113 8.66 -3.06 -19.27
C PRO A 113 10.18 -3.11 -19.04
N LEU A 114 10.76 -2.16 -18.29
CA LEU A 114 12.15 -2.26 -17.85
C LEU A 114 12.32 -3.11 -16.59
N GLN A 115 11.24 -3.45 -15.91
CA GLN A 115 11.25 -4.48 -14.88
C GLN A 115 11.12 -5.86 -15.59
N PRO A 116 12.04 -6.82 -15.35
CA PRO A 116 12.07 -8.05 -16.13
C PRO A 116 10.77 -8.86 -16.14
N PHE A 117 10.07 -8.99 -15.03
CA PHE A 117 8.79 -9.72 -14.92
C PHE A 117 7.64 -9.10 -15.71
N HIS A 118 7.74 -7.86 -16.16
CA HIS A 118 6.76 -7.25 -17.07
C HIS A 118 7.04 -7.59 -18.56
N THR A 119 8.01 -8.46 -18.84
CA THR A 119 8.41 -8.86 -20.21
C THR A 119 8.12 -10.31 -20.58
N GLY A 120 7.38 -11.02 -19.74
CA GLY A 120 6.99 -12.41 -19.96
C GLY A 120 6.05 -12.86 -18.84
N GLN A 121 5.64 -14.12 -18.85
CA GLN A 121 4.84 -14.68 -17.77
C GLN A 121 5.23 -16.13 -17.49
N THR A 122 5.48 -16.47 -16.22
CA THR A 122 5.64 -17.85 -15.78
C THR A 122 5.00 -18.08 -14.41
N GLU A 123 4.75 -19.36 -14.07
CA GLU A 123 4.17 -19.70 -12.77
C GLU A 123 5.17 -19.48 -11.63
N GLU A 124 6.48 -19.62 -11.89
CA GLU A 124 7.54 -19.30 -10.93
C GLU A 124 7.59 -17.80 -10.61
N GLU A 125 7.47 -16.96 -11.63
CA GLU A 125 7.42 -15.51 -11.50
C GLU A 125 6.19 -15.09 -10.71
N GLY A 126 4.99 -15.60 -11.02
CA GLY A 126 3.79 -15.33 -10.21
C GLY A 126 3.92 -15.70 -8.73
N ALA A 127 4.76 -16.69 -8.37
CA ALA A 127 4.99 -17.03 -6.96
C ALA A 127 5.85 -16.00 -6.20
N ILE A 128 6.63 -15.18 -6.91
CA ILE A 128 7.62 -14.27 -6.32
C ILE A 128 7.49 -12.81 -6.76
N HIS A 129 6.68 -12.50 -7.78
CA HIS A 129 6.59 -11.19 -8.43
C HIS A 129 6.44 -10.08 -7.38
N ARG A 130 5.37 -10.15 -6.58
CA ARG A 130 5.11 -9.13 -5.57
C ARG A 130 6.20 -9.03 -4.50
N ALA A 131 6.82 -10.15 -4.15
CA ALA A 131 7.91 -10.17 -3.18
C ALA A 131 9.15 -9.45 -3.73
N VAL A 132 9.49 -9.68 -5.01
CA VAL A 132 10.58 -8.98 -5.70
C VAL A 132 10.33 -7.48 -5.76
N GLU A 133 9.12 -7.05 -6.17
CA GLU A 133 8.79 -5.62 -6.23
C GLU A 133 8.89 -4.95 -4.86
N TRP A 134 8.39 -5.59 -3.82
CA TRP A 134 8.48 -5.09 -2.45
C TRP A 134 9.94 -5.00 -1.98
N SER A 135 10.75 -6.03 -2.27
CA SER A 135 12.20 -6.00 -2.01
C SER A 135 12.89 -4.84 -2.72
N ILE A 136 12.60 -4.59 -4.00
CA ILE A 136 13.15 -3.46 -4.77
C ILE A 136 12.76 -2.14 -4.11
N ALA A 137 11.48 -1.96 -3.76
CA ALA A 137 11.00 -0.75 -3.12
C ALA A 137 11.68 -0.49 -1.76
N LYS A 138 12.03 -1.55 -1.01
CA LYS A 138 12.75 -1.46 0.27
C LYS A 138 14.26 -1.30 0.14
N SER A 139 14.82 -1.60 -1.03
CA SER A 139 16.25 -1.45 -1.32
C SER A 139 16.58 -0.15 -2.06
N HIS A 140 15.68 0.83 -2.08
CA HIS A 140 15.86 2.09 -2.81
C HIS A 140 17.20 2.76 -2.53
N ASP A 141 17.61 2.89 -1.27
CA ASP A 141 18.84 3.61 -0.92
C ASP A 141 20.09 2.89 -1.46
N THR A 142 20.14 1.56 -1.35
CA THR A 142 21.21 0.74 -1.95
C THR A 142 21.23 0.84 -3.47
N ILE A 143 20.06 0.85 -4.11
CA ILE A 143 19.94 1.03 -5.57
C ILE A 143 20.45 2.42 -5.97
N ALA A 144 20.03 3.47 -5.25
CA ALA A 144 20.44 4.84 -5.50
C ALA A 144 21.95 5.04 -5.33
N GLU A 145 22.58 4.40 -4.34
CA GLU A 145 24.03 4.40 -4.15
C GLU A 145 24.76 3.77 -5.36
N ARG A 146 24.27 2.64 -5.87
CA ARG A 146 24.85 2.01 -7.08
C ARG A 146 24.69 2.87 -8.32
N ILE A 147 23.53 3.49 -8.50
CA ILE A 147 23.29 4.44 -9.60
C ILE A 147 24.23 5.66 -9.46
N ALA A 148 24.41 6.19 -8.25
CA ALA A 148 25.32 7.31 -8.02
C ALA A 148 26.79 6.95 -8.35
N ALA A 149 27.19 5.70 -8.12
CA ALA A 149 28.53 5.21 -8.45
C ALA A 149 28.73 4.98 -9.97
N ASN A 150 27.71 4.49 -10.66
CA ASN A 150 27.80 4.10 -12.08
C ASN A 150 27.36 5.21 -13.06
N GLY A 151 26.57 6.17 -12.60
CA GLY A 151 25.95 7.21 -13.42
C GLY A 151 24.70 6.74 -14.16
N TYR A 152 24.05 7.70 -14.83
CA TYR A 152 22.95 7.42 -15.75
C TYR A 152 23.48 7.19 -17.17
N PRO A 153 22.92 6.23 -17.93
CA PRO A 153 23.31 6.03 -19.33
C PRO A 153 22.74 7.13 -20.23
N ASP A 154 23.42 7.42 -21.34
CA ASP A 154 22.90 8.31 -22.38
C ASP A 154 21.87 7.57 -23.24
N ILE A 155 20.62 8.04 -23.27
CA ILE A 155 19.52 7.42 -24.01
C ILE A 155 19.01 8.39 -25.09
N ALA A 156 19.07 7.97 -26.36
CA ALA A 156 18.51 8.72 -27.47
C ALA A 156 17.09 8.23 -27.80
N ALA A 157 16.16 9.16 -27.98
CA ALA A 157 14.81 8.84 -28.44
C ALA A 157 14.77 8.41 -29.92
N GLY A 158 15.67 8.94 -30.76
CA GLY A 158 15.63 8.75 -32.22
C GLY A 158 14.55 9.63 -32.89
N ASP A 159 14.71 10.00 -34.15
CA ASP A 159 13.92 11.08 -34.77
C ASP A 159 12.56 10.65 -35.34
N GLY A 160 12.29 9.36 -35.42
CA GLY A 160 11.07 8.82 -36.02
C GLY A 160 9.81 9.09 -35.20
N PRO A 161 8.61 9.10 -35.82
CA PRO A 161 7.34 9.33 -35.11
C PRO A 161 6.97 8.21 -34.12
N GLY A 162 7.62 7.05 -34.20
CA GLY A 162 7.44 5.90 -33.30
C GLY A 162 8.35 5.90 -32.07
N PHE A 163 9.15 6.94 -31.85
CA PHE A 163 10.24 6.92 -30.86
C PHE A 163 9.83 6.47 -29.45
N VAL A 164 8.69 6.91 -28.93
CA VAL A 164 8.22 6.51 -27.59
C VAL A 164 8.00 5.01 -27.53
N SER A 165 7.29 4.48 -28.54
CA SER A 165 7.01 3.06 -28.70
C SER A 165 8.28 2.23 -28.87
N ASP A 166 9.29 2.78 -29.56
CA ASP A 166 10.59 2.14 -29.77
C ASP A 166 11.46 2.17 -28.52
N MET A 167 11.44 3.27 -27.74
CA MET A 167 12.12 3.35 -26.45
C MET A 167 11.54 2.35 -25.43
N VAL A 168 10.21 2.21 -25.36
CA VAL A 168 9.57 1.20 -24.50
C VAL A 168 10.01 -0.21 -24.90
N ARG A 169 10.02 -0.50 -26.22
CA ARG A 169 10.48 -1.78 -26.73
C ARG A 169 11.96 -2.02 -26.42
N ALA A 170 12.82 -1.02 -26.59
CA ALA A 170 14.24 -1.13 -26.28
C ALA A 170 14.48 -1.39 -24.78
N GLY A 171 13.70 -0.76 -23.90
CA GLY A 171 13.70 -1.03 -22.47
C GLY A 171 13.34 -2.48 -22.15
N ALA A 172 12.28 -3.00 -22.77
CA ALA A 172 11.88 -4.40 -22.62
C ALA A 172 12.88 -5.41 -23.20
N GLU A 173 13.49 -5.10 -24.36
CA GLU A 173 14.56 -5.92 -24.94
C GLU A 173 15.81 -5.95 -24.05
N ARG A 174 16.10 -4.87 -23.33
CA ARG A 174 17.19 -4.80 -22.35
C ARG A 174 16.89 -5.60 -21.08
N SER A 175 15.67 -5.53 -20.58
CA SER A 175 15.29 -6.18 -19.31
C SER A 175 15.00 -7.68 -19.47
N HIS A 176 14.45 -8.11 -20.61
CA HIS A 176 14.00 -9.49 -20.83
C HIS A 176 15.08 -10.57 -20.62
N PRO A 177 16.35 -10.39 -21.03
CA PRO A 177 17.42 -11.35 -20.75
C PRO A 177 17.60 -11.66 -19.26
N HIS A 178 17.21 -10.75 -18.37
CA HIS A 178 17.33 -10.91 -16.92
C HIS A 178 16.12 -11.60 -16.27
N TYR A 179 15.05 -11.90 -17.02
CA TYR A 179 13.83 -12.52 -16.50
C TYR A 179 14.12 -13.80 -15.70
N GLN A 180 14.89 -14.72 -16.28
CA GLN A 180 15.24 -15.97 -15.61
C GLN A 180 16.29 -15.78 -14.52
N THR A 181 17.15 -14.76 -14.63
CA THR A 181 18.08 -14.38 -13.56
C THR A 181 17.32 -13.97 -12.31
N PHE A 182 16.23 -13.20 -12.44
CA PHE A 182 15.39 -12.81 -11.31
C PHE A 182 14.79 -14.03 -10.60
N ILE A 183 14.25 -14.99 -11.35
CA ILE A 183 13.72 -16.25 -10.79
C ILE A 183 14.82 -17.06 -10.10
N ALA A 184 15.99 -17.16 -10.73
CA ALA A 184 17.09 -17.97 -10.23
C ALA A 184 17.77 -17.38 -9.00
N HIS A 185 17.84 -16.05 -8.86
CA HIS A 185 18.59 -15.38 -7.81
C HIS A 185 17.74 -14.85 -6.65
N TYR A 186 16.43 -14.67 -6.83
CA TYR A 186 15.60 -14.15 -5.75
C TYR A 186 15.38 -15.18 -4.65
N ASN A 187 15.67 -14.81 -3.40
CA ASN A 187 15.45 -15.66 -2.24
C ASN A 187 14.14 -15.31 -1.52
N LEU A 188 13.07 -16.04 -1.86
CA LEU A 188 11.74 -15.82 -1.30
C LEU A 188 11.70 -16.01 0.23
N ASP A 189 12.40 -17.03 0.76
CA ASP A 189 12.42 -17.34 2.19
C ASP A 189 13.05 -16.21 3.03
N ALA A 190 14.05 -15.52 2.46
CA ALA A 190 14.67 -14.35 3.05
C ALA A 190 13.79 -13.09 2.85
N GLY A 191 13.38 -12.82 1.61
CA GLY A 191 12.62 -11.62 1.23
C GLY A 191 11.27 -11.46 1.93
N VAL A 192 10.59 -12.56 2.26
CA VAL A 192 9.33 -12.50 3.03
C VAL A 192 9.55 -11.99 4.45
N LYS A 193 10.72 -12.27 5.05
CA LYS A 193 11.06 -11.89 6.43
C LYS A 193 11.68 -10.51 6.47
N ASP A 194 12.64 -10.28 5.58
CA ASP A 194 13.37 -9.05 5.40
C ASP A 194 13.50 -8.77 3.89
N PRO A 195 12.70 -7.85 3.32
CA PRO A 195 12.60 -7.70 1.87
C PRO A 195 13.94 -7.48 1.16
N PRO A 196 14.82 -6.57 1.62
CA PRO A 196 16.15 -6.41 1.02
C PRO A 196 17.00 -7.69 1.00
N ALA A 197 16.86 -8.58 1.98
CA ALA A 197 17.61 -9.84 2.04
C ALA A 197 17.21 -10.85 0.95
N GLY A 198 16.07 -10.65 0.27
CA GLY A 198 15.71 -11.42 -0.90
C GLY A 198 16.57 -11.15 -2.13
N LEU A 199 17.26 -9.99 -2.17
CA LEU A 199 18.08 -9.54 -3.28
C LEU A 199 19.57 -9.81 -2.99
N ASP A 200 20.25 -10.52 -3.89
CA ASP A 200 21.70 -10.60 -3.89
C ASP A 200 22.34 -9.47 -4.69
N ASP A 201 23.68 -9.39 -4.68
CA ASP A 201 24.40 -8.34 -5.39
C ASP A 201 24.22 -8.41 -6.90
N THR A 202 23.98 -9.61 -7.46
CA THR A 202 23.69 -9.77 -8.90
C THR A 202 22.37 -9.10 -9.27
N LEU A 203 21.31 -9.33 -8.48
CA LEU A 203 20.04 -8.66 -8.68
C LEU A 203 20.15 -7.15 -8.47
N LEU A 204 20.84 -6.70 -7.43
CA LEU A 204 20.98 -5.27 -7.14
C LEU A 204 21.73 -4.53 -8.26
N ASP A 205 22.75 -5.14 -8.88
CA ASP A 205 23.45 -4.54 -10.03
C ASP A 205 22.53 -4.42 -11.25
N ILE A 206 21.78 -5.47 -11.56
CA ILE A 206 20.82 -5.46 -12.68
C ILE A 206 19.70 -4.44 -12.42
N ILE A 207 19.13 -4.42 -11.22
CA ILE A 207 18.07 -3.50 -10.83
C ILE A 207 18.57 -2.06 -10.93
N ALA A 208 19.78 -1.77 -10.44
CA ALA A 208 20.37 -0.43 -10.53
C ALA A 208 20.56 0.02 -11.98
N ASP A 209 21.06 -0.86 -12.85
CA ASP A 209 21.20 -0.56 -14.29
C ASP A 209 19.84 -0.28 -14.94
N LEU A 210 18.83 -1.12 -14.70
CA LEU A 210 17.51 -0.98 -15.30
C LEU A 210 16.76 0.26 -14.78
N VAL A 211 16.87 0.57 -13.48
CA VAL A 211 16.30 1.79 -12.90
C VAL A 211 17.03 3.05 -13.40
N ALA A 212 18.36 3.00 -13.57
CA ALA A 212 19.11 4.10 -14.18
C ALA A 212 18.67 4.32 -15.64
N TYR A 213 18.53 3.25 -16.43
CA TYR A 213 18.05 3.32 -17.81
C TYR A 213 16.63 3.88 -17.88
N ALA A 214 15.71 3.41 -17.02
CA ALA A 214 14.34 3.93 -16.97
C ALA A 214 14.30 5.41 -16.60
N THR A 215 15.13 5.83 -15.64
CA THR A 215 15.22 7.24 -15.23
C THR A 215 15.78 8.12 -16.36
N ALA A 216 16.86 7.68 -17.01
CA ALA A 216 17.49 8.40 -18.10
C ALA A 216 16.58 8.54 -19.32
N GLY A 217 15.98 7.43 -19.77
CA GLY A 217 15.07 7.48 -20.91
C GLY A 217 13.81 8.30 -20.64
N LEU A 218 13.31 8.34 -19.40
CA LEU A 218 12.23 9.26 -19.04
C LEU A 218 12.70 10.72 -19.09
N GLY A 219 13.92 11.02 -18.66
CA GLY A 219 14.54 12.35 -18.82
C GLY A 219 14.56 12.78 -20.29
N THR A 220 15.02 11.90 -21.18
CA THR A 220 15.00 12.12 -22.64
C THR A 220 13.58 12.40 -23.16
N LEU A 221 12.59 11.62 -22.73
CA LEU A 221 11.20 11.82 -23.12
C LEU A 221 10.67 13.16 -22.61
N MET A 222 10.94 13.53 -21.36
CA MET A 222 10.53 14.81 -20.77
C MET A 222 11.14 16.00 -21.53
N SER A 223 12.46 15.97 -21.78
CA SER A 223 13.16 17.00 -22.56
C SER A 223 12.58 17.19 -23.94
N ARG A 224 12.33 16.07 -24.63
CA ARG A 224 11.72 16.13 -25.95
C ARG A 224 10.29 16.66 -25.91
N ALA A 225 9.49 16.23 -24.92
CA ALA A 225 8.10 16.70 -24.78
C ALA A 225 8.04 18.21 -24.54
N ILE A 226 8.96 18.74 -23.72
CA ILE A 226 9.14 20.17 -23.48
C ILE A 226 9.51 20.90 -24.77
N ALA A 227 10.50 20.39 -25.52
CA ALA A 227 10.93 20.98 -26.77
C ALA A 227 9.82 20.99 -27.83
N GLU A 228 9.10 19.88 -27.99
CA GLU A 228 7.97 19.74 -28.91
C GLU A 228 6.79 20.64 -28.55
N ALA A 229 6.55 20.87 -27.25
CA ALA A 229 5.51 21.78 -26.80
C ALA A 229 5.76 23.25 -27.19
N ALA A 230 7.00 23.61 -27.54
CA ALA A 230 7.40 24.93 -28.05
C ALA A 230 6.92 26.12 -27.17
N VAL A 231 6.97 25.93 -25.85
CA VAL A 231 6.62 26.94 -24.84
C VAL A 231 7.78 27.17 -23.89
N ALA A 232 7.85 28.35 -23.28
CA ALA A 232 8.80 28.64 -22.20
C ALA A 232 8.18 28.31 -20.83
N PRO A 233 8.97 27.84 -19.86
CA PRO A 233 8.48 27.61 -18.51
C PRO A 233 8.11 28.94 -17.83
N PRO A 234 7.03 28.99 -17.04
CA PRO A 234 6.73 30.18 -16.25
C PRO A 234 7.78 30.34 -15.14
N LYS A 235 8.05 31.59 -14.74
CA LYS A 235 8.85 31.85 -13.55
C LYS A 235 8.09 31.39 -12.31
N VAL A 236 8.67 30.47 -11.56
CA VAL A 236 8.11 29.97 -10.30
C VAL A 236 8.99 30.39 -9.12
N ASN A 237 8.37 30.84 -8.03
CA ASN A 237 9.08 31.15 -6.80
C ASN A 237 9.07 29.90 -5.90
N LEU A 238 10.19 29.21 -5.81
CA LEU A 238 10.39 28.08 -4.91
C LEU A 238 10.67 28.59 -3.48
N THR A 239 9.68 29.17 -2.81
CA THR A 239 9.81 29.55 -1.40
C THR A 239 9.56 28.34 -0.49
N ILE A 240 10.59 27.95 0.25
CA ILE A 240 10.58 26.82 1.21
C ILE A 240 9.46 26.97 2.26
N GLN A 241 9.16 28.20 2.68
CA GLN A 241 8.21 28.48 3.77
C GLN A 241 6.78 28.03 3.44
N GLY A 242 6.25 28.38 2.26
CA GLY A 242 4.92 27.93 1.83
C GLY A 242 4.86 26.44 1.49
N TYR A 243 6.01 25.80 1.25
CA TYR A 243 6.07 24.37 0.95
C TYR A 243 6.06 23.51 2.22
N ILE A 244 6.81 23.90 3.27
CA ILE A 244 6.82 23.18 4.55
C ILE A 244 5.44 23.22 5.23
N GLU A 245 4.67 24.28 5.00
CA GLU A 245 3.30 24.39 5.51
C GLU A 245 2.31 23.41 4.83
N THR A 246 2.62 22.93 3.61
CA THR A 246 1.84 21.89 2.88
C THR A 246 2.34 20.47 3.11
N LEU A 247 3.37 20.29 3.94
CA LEU A 247 3.97 18.99 4.18
C LEU A 247 3.16 18.18 5.20
N ASP A 248 2.23 17.37 4.70
CA ASP A 248 1.56 16.32 5.49
C ASP A 248 2.46 15.11 5.79
N ILE A 249 3.67 15.38 6.30
CA ILE A 249 4.66 14.35 6.63
C ILE A 249 4.07 13.28 7.57
N PRO A 250 3.30 13.61 8.61
CA PRO A 250 2.68 12.58 9.46
C PRO A 250 1.70 11.68 8.69
N LEU A 251 0.80 12.26 7.87
CA LEU A 251 -0.17 11.49 7.08
C LEU A 251 0.55 10.53 6.13
N ARG A 252 1.56 11.03 5.41
CA ARG A 252 2.25 10.23 4.38
C ARG A 252 3.17 9.18 4.98
N TYR A 253 3.74 9.46 6.16
CA TYR A 253 4.44 8.43 6.92
C TYR A 253 3.50 7.26 7.27
N ILE A 254 2.24 7.56 7.64
CA ILE A 254 1.20 6.56 7.89
C ILE A 254 0.81 5.86 6.58
N SER A 255 0.53 6.58 5.49
CA SER A 255 0.22 5.97 4.19
C SER A 255 1.34 5.03 3.70
N ARG A 256 2.60 5.41 3.88
CA ARG A 256 3.77 4.57 3.57
C ARG A 256 3.81 3.32 4.44
N LYS A 257 3.52 3.45 5.74
CA LYS A 257 3.41 2.30 6.66
C LYS A 257 2.26 1.37 6.29
N LEU A 258 1.12 1.92 5.88
CA LEU A 258 -0.05 1.14 5.45
C LEU A 258 0.24 0.39 4.15
N ALA A 259 0.82 1.06 3.15
CA ALA A 259 1.25 0.41 1.91
C ALA A 259 2.24 -0.72 2.20
N ASP A 260 3.23 -0.48 3.06
CA ASP A 260 4.18 -1.49 3.50
C ASP A 260 3.51 -2.67 4.26
N ALA A 261 2.55 -2.38 5.12
CA ALA A 261 1.77 -3.41 5.82
C ALA A 261 0.89 -4.20 4.84
N GLY A 262 0.34 -3.55 3.81
CA GLY A 262 -0.38 -4.18 2.71
C GLY A 262 0.51 -5.16 1.94
N ASP A 263 1.69 -4.71 1.51
CA ASP A 263 2.67 -5.53 0.81
C ASP A 263 3.12 -6.71 1.65
N ARG A 264 3.48 -6.46 2.92
CA ARG A 264 3.86 -7.51 3.87
C ARG A 264 2.77 -8.56 4.02
N ARG A 265 1.50 -8.14 4.17
CA ARG A 265 0.36 -9.07 4.29
C ARG A 265 0.18 -9.87 3.02
N GLN A 266 0.22 -9.22 1.86
CA GLN A 266 0.06 -9.86 0.56
C GLN A 266 1.16 -10.91 0.33
N VAL A 267 2.42 -10.53 0.51
CA VAL A 267 3.59 -11.42 0.38
C VAL A 267 3.56 -12.55 1.40
N ALA A 268 3.15 -12.30 2.65
CA ALA A 268 3.00 -13.35 3.66
C ALA A 268 1.90 -14.36 3.31
N ARG A 269 0.76 -13.91 2.74
CA ARG A 269 -0.31 -14.82 2.25
C ARG A 269 0.21 -15.70 1.10
N MET A 270 0.90 -15.09 0.13
CA MET A 270 1.55 -15.80 -0.97
C MET A 270 2.55 -16.84 -0.47
N TYR A 271 3.42 -16.45 0.45
CA TYR A 271 4.41 -17.35 1.03
C TYR A 271 3.76 -18.52 1.77
N ALA A 272 2.72 -18.26 2.57
CA ALA A 272 2.00 -19.33 3.28
C ALA A 272 1.34 -20.34 2.32
N GLU A 273 0.77 -19.88 1.20
CA GLU A 273 0.24 -20.77 0.16
C GLU A 273 1.38 -21.56 -0.52
N PHE A 274 2.47 -20.87 -0.88
CA PHE A 274 3.64 -21.45 -1.51
C PHE A 274 4.30 -22.53 -0.64
N SER A 275 4.59 -22.24 0.63
CA SER A 275 5.20 -23.21 1.56
C SER A 275 4.32 -24.45 1.79
N LYS A 276 3.00 -24.30 1.72
CA LYS A 276 2.05 -25.40 1.91
C LYS A 276 1.85 -26.25 0.66
N THR A 277 1.82 -25.63 -0.51
CA THR A 277 1.35 -26.28 -1.75
C THR A 277 2.42 -26.37 -2.84
N GLY A 278 3.55 -25.69 -2.69
CA GLY A 278 4.57 -25.51 -3.72
C GLY A 278 4.18 -24.52 -4.81
N LYS A 279 3.06 -23.80 -4.64
CA LYS A 279 2.48 -22.93 -5.67
C LYS A 279 1.69 -21.76 -5.07
N VAL A 280 1.50 -20.69 -5.84
CA VAL A 280 0.63 -19.57 -5.48
C VAL A 280 -0.45 -19.42 -6.55
N ILE A 281 -1.72 -19.56 -6.17
CA ILE A 281 -2.86 -19.38 -7.07
C ILE A 281 -3.91 -18.51 -6.40
N ARG A 282 -4.33 -18.89 -5.18
CA ARG A 282 -5.45 -18.25 -4.48
C ARG A 282 -5.07 -16.89 -3.97
N SER A 283 -3.89 -16.76 -3.39
CA SER A 283 -3.38 -15.51 -2.86
C SER A 283 -2.60 -14.70 -3.90
N LEU A 284 -2.64 -15.03 -5.19
CA LEU A 284 -2.10 -14.12 -6.20
C LEU A 284 -2.80 -12.75 -6.11
N PRO A 285 -2.05 -11.64 -6.24
CA PRO A 285 -2.58 -10.29 -6.46
C PRO A 285 -3.56 -10.22 -7.66
N ALA A 286 -4.40 -9.18 -7.69
CA ALA A 286 -5.48 -9.06 -8.67
C ALA A 286 -4.98 -8.81 -10.10
N ASP A 287 -3.95 -7.97 -10.22
CA ASP A 287 -3.13 -7.74 -11.41
C ASP A 287 -2.50 -9.04 -11.92
N ASP A 288 -1.77 -9.77 -11.07
CA ASP A 288 -1.13 -11.04 -11.45
C ASP A 288 -2.17 -12.07 -11.93
N LYS A 289 -3.31 -12.17 -11.24
CA LYS A 289 -4.43 -13.03 -11.68
C LYS A 289 -4.97 -12.63 -13.04
N ALA A 290 -5.11 -11.33 -13.29
CA ALA A 290 -5.63 -10.81 -14.55
C ALA A 290 -4.66 -11.09 -15.71
N ILE A 291 -3.37 -10.80 -15.53
CA ILE A 291 -2.33 -11.09 -16.54
C ILE A 291 -2.23 -12.59 -16.78
N ARG A 292 -2.12 -13.40 -15.74
CA ARG A 292 -2.08 -14.87 -15.84
C ARG A 292 -3.26 -15.43 -16.65
N LYS A 293 -4.47 -14.92 -16.41
CA LYS A 293 -5.68 -15.33 -17.15
C LYS A 293 -5.62 -14.92 -18.62
N LEU A 294 -5.19 -13.69 -18.91
CA LEU A 294 -5.08 -13.20 -20.28
C LEU A 294 -3.98 -13.94 -21.04
N HIS A 295 -2.82 -14.13 -20.43
CA HIS A 295 -1.70 -14.90 -20.99
C HIS A 295 -2.09 -16.34 -21.32
N ALA A 296 -2.73 -17.04 -20.37
CA ALA A 296 -3.20 -18.41 -20.57
C ALA A 296 -4.14 -18.53 -21.78
N SER A 297 -5.07 -17.58 -21.94
CA SER A 297 -6.08 -17.63 -23.00
C SER A 297 -5.59 -17.12 -24.35
N GLN A 298 -4.80 -16.04 -24.38
CA GLN A 298 -4.42 -15.35 -25.62
C GLN A 298 -3.09 -15.84 -26.18
N VAL A 299 -2.12 -16.14 -25.31
CA VAL A 299 -0.76 -16.52 -25.71
C VAL A 299 -0.62 -18.04 -25.72
N LEU A 300 -0.80 -18.68 -24.55
CA LEU A 300 -0.61 -20.13 -24.42
C LEU A 300 -1.77 -20.94 -25.03
N ARG A 301 -2.96 -20.33 -25.12
CA ARG A 301 -4.21 -20.97 -25.58
C ARG A 301 -4.55 -22.24 -24.79
N VAL A 302 -4.32 -22.20 -23.47
CA VAL A 302 -4.64 -23.30 -22.54
C VAL A 302 -5.62 -22.83 -21.47
N PRO A 303 -6.49 -23.72 -20.95
CA PRO A 303 -7.31 -23.42 -19.78
C PRO A 303 -6.44 -23.18 -18.53
N LEU A 304 -6.87 -22.26 -17.64
CA LEU A 304 -6.18 -22.00 -16.37
C LEU A 304 -5.95 -23.27 -15.53
N LYS A 305 -6.87 -24.25 -15.59
CA LYS A 305 -6.72 -25.55 -14.89
C LYS A 305 -5.47 -26.33 -15.31
N VAL A 306 -4.94 -26.09 -16.51
CA VAL A 306 -3.67 -26.70 -16.96
C VAL A 306 -2.52 -26.04 -16.22
N LEU A 307 -2.50 -24.71 -16.19
CA LEU A 307 -1.50 -23.95 -15.43
C LEU A 307 -1.59 -24.26 -13.94
N ASP A 308 -2.78 -24.32 -13.34
CA ASP A 308 -2.96 -24.64 -11.92
C ASP A 308 -2.32 -25.98 -11.51
N LYS A 309 -2.25 -26.95 -12.44
CA LYS A 309 -1.63 -28.26 -12.23
C LYS A 309 -0.13 -28.30 -12.56
N GLN A 310 0.40 -27.26 -13.21
CA GLN A 310 1.81 -27.18 -13.55
C GLN A 310 2.65 -27.04 -12.28
N GLU A 311 3.58 -27.96 -12.08
CA GLU A 311 4.58 -27.88 -11.01
C GLU A 311 5.55 -26.73 -11.27
N LEU A 312 5.90 -26.00 -10.20
CA LEU A 312 6.86 -24.92 -10.27
C LEU A 312 8.27 -25.50 -10.27
N LYS A 313 9.14 -24.95 -11.12
CA LYS A 313 10.58 -25.18 -10.98
C LYS A 313 11.09 -24.50 -9.71
N ARG A 314 12.23 -24.97 -9.23
CA ARG A 314 12.87 -24.42 -8.04
C ARG A 314 13.32 -22.98 -8.31
N ILE A 315 12.86 -22.07 -7.47
CA ILE A 315 13.25 -20.65 -7.43
C ILE A 315 14.47 -20.44 -6.53
N GLY A 316 15.20 -19.34 -6.73
CA GLY A 316 16.32 -18.95 -5.85
C GLY A 316 17.52 -19.90 -5.87
N THR A 317 17.66 -20.73 -6.91
CA THR A 317 18.72 -21.75 -7.00
C THR A 317 20.14 -21.20 -7.13
N ALA A 318 20.28 -19.95 -7.56
CA ALA A 318 21.55 -19.27 -7.81
C ALA A 318 21.82 -18.11 -6.84
N HIS A 319 20.95 -17.92 -5.83
CA HIS A 319 21.10 -16.84 -4.87
C HIS A 319 22.42 -16.92 -4.12
N VAL A 320 23.12 -15.79 -4.04
CA VAL A 320 24.34 -15.64 -3.24
C VAL A 320 24.06 -14.73 -2.05
N ALA A 321 24.19 -15.24 -0.83
CA ALA A 321 24.02 -14.44 0.37
C ALA A 321 25.03 -13.28 0.39
N ARG A 322 24.54 -12.08 0.72
CA ARG A 322 25.39 -10.88 0.84
C ARG A 322 26.16 -10.94 2.17
N ASP A 323 27.44 -10.60 2.13
CA ASP A 323 28.22 -10.39 3.35
C ASP A 323 27.70 -9.13 4.06
N GLU A 324 27.36 -9.21 5.36
CA GLU A 324 26.75 -8.14 6.17
C GLU A 324 27.59 -6.85 6.31
N ALA A 325 28.71 -6.71 5.59
CA ALA A 325 29.67 -5.61 5.74
C ALA A 325 29.28 -4.29 5.03
N THR A 326 28.10 -4.20 4.39
CA THR A 326 27.62 -2.96 3.74
C THR A 326 26.19 -2.58 4.13
N ALA A 327 25.80 -2.85 5.37
CA ALA A 327 24.65 -2.17 5.96
C ALA A 327 25.11 -0.83 6.55
N ALA A 328 24.57 0.27 6.02
CA ALA A 328 24.61 1.60 6.64
C ALA A 328 24.09 1.52 8.10
N PRO A 329 24.53 2.42 9.00
CA PRO A 329 24.45 2.19 10.44
C PRO A 329 23.00 2.03 10.90
N GLU A 330 22.80 1.04 11.78
CA GLU A 330 21.57 0.86 12.54
C GLU A 330 21.03 2.20 13.00
N ALA A 331 19.76 2.45 12.69
CA ALA A 331 19.01 3.53 13.32
C ALA A 331 19.19 3.37 14.84
N GLU A 332 19.87 4.34 15.45
CA GLU A 332 20.02 4.45 16.90
C GLU A 332 18.62 4.30 17.51
N VAL A 333 18.42 3.18 18.20
CA VAL A 333 17.33 3.04 19.16
C VAL A 333 17.55 4.16 20.15
N VAL A 334 16.74 5.22 20.04
CA VAL A 334 16.76 6.34 20.98
C VAL A 334 16.32 5.77 22.33
N ALA A 335 17.29 5.32 23.10
CA ALA A 335 17.14 5.03 24.51
C ALA A 335 16.61 6.30 25.18
N ALA A 336 15.47 6.17 25.84
CA ALA A 336 14.86 7.23 26.62
C ALA A 336 15.90 7.84 27.57
N LYS A 337 16.28 9.10 27.32
CA LYS A 337 17.14 9.84 28.24
C LYS A 337 16.34 10.21 29.50
N PRO A 338 16.87 9.94 30.70
CA PRO A 338 16.20 10.25 31.96
C PRO A 338 16.22 11.76 32.27
N LYS A 339 15.17 12.21 32.96
CA LYS A 339 14.95 13.58 33.48
C LYS A 339 16.19 14.15 34.20
N PRO A 340 16.49 15.47 34.07
CA PRO A 340 17.55 16.10 34.86
C PRO A 340 17.12 16.21 36.32
N LYS A 341 17.93 15.69 37.24
CA LYS A 341 17.84 16.00 38.68
C LYS A 341 18.64 17.26 38.98
N ALA A 342 18.00 18.12 39.75
CA ALA A 342 18.49 19.40 40.24
C ALA A 342 19.75 19.29 41.12
N GLU A 343 20.43 20.43 41.19
CA GLU A 343 21.71 20.75 41.82
C GLU A 343 21.84 20.32 43.29
N ALA A 344 23.08 20.04 43.68
CA ALA A 344 23.48 19.70 45.04
C ALA A 344 24.02 20.92 45.82
N LYS A 345 23.74 20.96 47.13
CA LYS A 345 24.55 21.55 48.23
C LYS A 345 23.96 21.13 49.60
N PRO A 346 24.71 21.15 50.72
CA PRO A 346 25.79 20.20 51.06
C PRO A 346 25.65 19.55 52.46
N LYS A 347 26.41 18.44 52.65
CA LYS A 347 26.98 17.82 53.88
C LYS A 347 26.21 17.83 55.22
N ALA A 348 25.94 16.63 55.75
CA ALA A 348 26.20 16.27 57.16
C ALA A 348 26.27 14.74 57.38
N GLU A 349 27.40 14.31 57.96
CA GLU A 349 27.58 13.30 59.04
C GLU A 349 27.04 11.84 58.96
N THR A 350 28.03 10.94 58.88
CA THR A 350 28.27 9.71 59.68
C THR A 350 27.24 8.58 59.88
N LYS A 351 27.78 7.38 59.59
CA LYS A 351 27.74 6.09 60.34
C LYS A 351 26.80 4.97 59.87
N ALA A 352 27.47 3.81 59.79
CA ALA A 352 27.03 2.43 59.99
C ALA A 352 26.24 1.72 58.87
N LYS A 353 26.92 0.74 58.24
CA LYS A 353 26.29 -0.46 57.66
C LYS A 353 25.70 -1.31 58.79
N PRO A 354 24.56 -1.97 58.53
CA PRO A 354 24.53 -3.43 58.68
C PRO A 354 24.12 -4.16 57.39
N GLN A 355 24.57 -5.40 57.32
CA GLN A 355 24.43 -6.40 56.26
C GLN A 355 23.03 -7.09 56.25
N PRO A 356 22.73 -7.95 55.25
CA PRO A 356 21.43 -8.08 54.61
C PRO A 356 20.53 -9.17 55.21
N VAL A 357 19.21 -9.03 55.01
CA VAL A 357 18.23 -10.09 55.27
C VAL A 357 17.69 -10.61 53.94
N ALA A 358 17.64 -11.94 53.86
CA ALA A 358 17.36 -12.78 52.71
C ALA A 358 15.96 -12.58 52.09
N ALA A 359 15.89 -12.68 50.76
CA ALA A 359 14.67 -12.90 50.01
C ALA A 359 14.38 -14.41 49.89
N PRO A 360 13.11 -14.86 50.00
CA PRO A 360 12.75 -16.25 49.74
C PRO A 360 12.63 -16.54 48.24
N ALA A 361 13.10 -17.72 47.83
CA ALA A 361 13.05 -18.23 46.47
C ALA A 361 11.63 -18.64 46.03
N PRO A 362 11.29 -18.49 44.72
CA PRO A 362 10.01 -18.95 44.17
C PRO A 362 9.97 -20.48 43.97
N LYS A 363 8.81 -21.09 44.23
CA LYS A 363 8.52 -22.53 44.07
C LYS A 363 8.35 -22.91 42.58
N PRO A 364 8.71 -24.14 42.18
CA PRO A 364 8.69 -24.58 40.79
C PRO A 364 7.30 -25.07 40.32
N ALA A 365 7.02 -24.85 39.04
CA ALA A 365 5.83 -25.32 38.32
C ALA A 365 5.85 -26.86 38.12
N PRO A 366 4.68 -27.54 38.08
CA PRO A 366 4.62 -28.96 37.77
C PRO A 366 4.51 -29.25 36.26
N ALA A 367 5.25 -30.27 35.81
CA ALA A 367 5.28 -30.82 34.45
C ALA A 367 4.11 -31.81 34.17
N PRO A 368 3.81 -32.12 32.90
CA PRO A 368 2.53 -32.70 32.47
C PRO A 368 2.50 -34.25 32.54
N LYS A 369 1.29 -34.82 32.57
CA LYS A 369 1.03 -36.27 32.45
C LYS A 369 -0.08 -36.58 31.41
N PRO A 370 -0.12 -37.81 30.87
CA PRO A 370 -0.42 -38.10 29.46
C PRO A 370 -1.88 -38.46 29.14
N ALA A 371 -2.17 -38.49 27.84
CA ALA A 371 -3.47 -38.66 27.18
C ALA A 371 -4.19 -40.01 27.41
N PRO A 372 -5.52 -40.04 27.23
CA PRO A 372 -6.26 -41.21 26.78
C PRO A 372 -6.82 -41.05 25.35
N GLU A 373 -6.88 -42.17 24.64
CA GLU A 373 -7.38 -42.42 23.28
C GLU A 373 -8.93 -42.60 23.23
N PRO A 374 -9.58 -42.74 22.06
CA PRO A 374 -10.59 -41.81 21.56
C PRO A 374 -12.05 -42.24 21.85
N VAL A 375 -12.93 -41.25 22.02
CA VAL A 375 -14.39 -41.43 21.98
C VAL A 375 -14.92 -40.74 20.73
N ILE A 376 -15.65 -41.50 19.91
CA ILE A 376 -16.29 -41.08 18.68
C ILE A 376 -17.38 -40.06 19.02
N ALA A 377 -17.25 -38.83 18.52
CA ALA A 377 -18.30 -37.81 18.54
C ALA A 377 -18.16 -36.93 17.29
N GLU A 378 -19.32 -36.59 16.72
CA GLU A 378 -19.55 -36.04 15.39
C GLU A 378 -18.69 -34.82 15.01
N THR A 379 -18.26 -34.82 13.74
CA THR A 379 -17.62 -33.70 13.05
C THR A 379 -18.46 -32.43 13.13
N PRO A 380 -17.92 -31.29 13.60
CA PRO A 380 -18.54 -29.99 13.35
C PRO A 380 -18.36 -29.63 11.86
N PRO A 381 -19.38 -29.05 11.19
CA PRO A 381 -19.25 -28.62 9.80
C PRO A 381 -18.27 -27.44 9.69
N PRO A 382 -17.66 -27.25 8.50
CA PRO A 382 -16.65 -26.23 8.27
C PRO A 382 -17.21 -24.83 8.50
N ALA A 383 -16.34 -23.92 8.92
CA ALA A 383 -16.64 -22.49 9.03
C ALA A 383 -17.11 -21.95 7.67
N GLU A 384 -18.43 -21.76 7.55
CA GLU A 384 -19.03 -21.09 6.41
C GLU A 384 -18.60 -19.62 6.41
N SER A 385 -17.90 -19.25 5.34
CA SER A 385 -17.81 -17.89 4.83
C SER A 385 -19.18 -17.23 4.88
N ASN A 386 -19.30 -16.11 5.59
CA ASN A 386 -20.47 -15.24 5.50
C ASN A 386 -20.51 -14.63 4.08
N VAL A 387 -21.09 -15.37 3.14
CA VAL A 387 -21.55 -14.80 1.88
C VAL A 387 -22.81 -14.01 2.25
N VAL A 388 -22.65 -12.70 2.41
CA VAL A 388 -23.79 -11.79 2.49
C VAL A 388 -24.11 -11.38 1.06
N ASP A 389 -24.97 -12.16 0.41
CA ASP A 389 -25.69 -11.66 -0.76
C ASP A 389 -26.47 -10.41 -0.34
N SER A 390 -26.24 -9.33 -1.06
CA SER A 390 -26.88 -8.04 -0.86
C SER A 390 -28.36 -8.10 -1.25
N GLU A 391 -29.21 -8.44 -0.28
CA GLU A 391 -30.63 -8.07 -0.26
C GLU A 391 -30.96 -7.36 1.07
N PHE A 392 -30.13 -6.38 1.46
CA PHE A 392 -30.50 -5.44 2.52
C PHE A 392 -31.36 -4.34 1.90
N GLY A 393 -32.57 -4.15 2.43
CA GLY A 393 -33.55 -3.21 1.91
C GLY A 393 -32.95 -1.81 1.79
N GLN A 394 -33.11 -1.21 0.60
CA GLN A 394 -32.64 0.13 0.23
C GLN A 394 -33.43 1.27 0.93
N GLY A 395 -33.77 1.12 2.21
CA GLY A 395 -34.49 2.10 3.01
C GLY A 395 -33.60 2.72 4.09
N ARG A 396 -33.91 3.97 4.48
CA ARG A 396 -33.29 4.65 5.63
C ARG A 396 -33.51 3.81 6.90
N LEU A 397 -32.46 3.62 7.70
CA LEU A 397 -32.58 2.95 9.01
C LEU A 397 -33.50 3.78 9.93
N THR A 398 -34.41 3.12 10.64
CA THR A 398 -35.31 3.78 11.60
C THR A 398 -35.37 2.99 12.90
N ARG A 399 -35.93 3.59 13.97
CA ARG A 399 -36.14 2.89 15.24
C ARG A 399 -37.01 1.63 15.10
N GLU A 400 -37.92 1.62 14.13
CA GLU A 400 -38.81 0.49 13.88
C GLU A 400 -38.16 -0.62 13.04
N SER A 401 -36.99 -0.35 12.45
CA SER A 401 -36.27 -1.34 11.67
C SER A 401 -35.91 -2.56 12.53
N PRO A 402 -35.96 -3.78 11.97
CA PRO A 402 -35.43 -4.98 12.61
C PRO A 402 -33.99 -4.78 13.08
N ILE A 403 -33.63 -5.34 14.25
CA ILE A 403 -32.27 -5.20 14.81
C ILE A 403 -31.17 -5.80 13.92
N VAL A 404 -31.51 -6.71 13.02
CA VAL A 404 -30.58 -7.30 12.04
C VAL A 404 -30.16 -6.31 10.94
N ASP A 405 -30.87 -5.20 10.80
CA ASP A 405 -30.53 -4.15 9.84
C ASP A 405 -29.58 -3.10 10.45
N ALA A 406 -29.30 -3.17 11.76
CA ALA A 406 -28.31 -2.33 12.40
C ALA A 406 -26.88 -2.72 11.98
N PRO A 407 -25.94 -1.76 11.88
CA PRO A 407 -24.55 -2.04 11.54
C PRO A 407 -23.92 -3.07 12.48
N SER A 408 -23.04 -3.90 11.94
CA SER A 408 -22.31 -4.94 12.69
C SER A 408 -23.17 -6.06 13.30
N ILE A 409 -24.49 -6.06 13.12
CA ILE A 409 -25.40 -7.07 13.69
C ILE A 409 -25.89 -8.03 12.61
N GLY A 410 -25.18 -9.16 12.47
CA GLY A 410 -25.62 -10.24 11.59
C GLY A 410 -26.76 -11.10 12.16
N ARG A 411 -27.36 -11.97 11.33
CA ARG A 411 -28.49 -12.85 11.70
C ARG A 411 -28.27 -13.65 12.99
N LYS A 412 -27.05 -14.12 13.25
CA LYS A 412 -26.70 -14.89 14.47
C LYS A 412 -26.74 -13.99 15.71
N THR A 413 -26.20 -12.79 15.62
CA THR A 413 -26.20 -11.79 16.71
C THR A 413 -27.61 -11.30 16.99
N ALA A 414 -28.38 -10.96 15.95
CA ALA A 414 -29.79 -10.57 16.08
C ALA A 414 -30.64 -11.63 16.81
N ARG A 415 -30.46 -12.92 16.49
CA ARG A 415 -31.15 -14.02 17.20
C ARG A 415 -30.79 -14.11 18.69
N ARG A 416 -29.57 -13.73 19.07
CA ARG A 416 -29.15 -13.70 20.49
C ARG A 416 -29.74 -12.51 21.20
N LEU A 417 -29.65 -11.32 20.61
CA LEU A 417 -30.26 -10.09 21.12
C LEU A 417 -31.77 -10.24 21.31
N GLY A 418 -32.46 -10.91 20.38
CA GLY A 418 -33.88 -11.21 20.50
C GLY A 418 -34.24 -12.06 21.74
N LYS A 419 -33.33 -12.90 22.25
CA LYS A 419 -33.56 -13.65 23.50
C LYS A 419 -33.50 -12.75 24.74
N ALA A 420 -32.80 -11.62 24.66
CA ALA A 420 -32.77 -10.58 25.68
C ALA A 420 -33.90 -9.55 25.51
N GLY A 421 -34.81 -9.76 24.55
CA GLY A 421 -35.94 -8.86 24.27
C GLY A 421 -35.64 -7.75 23.27
N LEU A 422 -34.43 -7.70 22.69
CA LEU A 422 -34.01 -6.68 21.73
C LEU A 422 -34.30 -7.16 20.31
N THR A 423 -35.35 -6.64 19.68
CA THR A 423 -35.82 -7.09 18.37
C THR A 423 -35.81 -6.01 17.29
N ARG A 424 -35.81 -4.74 17.70
CA ARG A 424 -35.77 -3.55 16.84
C ARG A 424 -34.54 -2.69 17.13
N VAL A 425 -34.21 -1.82 16.19
CA VAL A 425 -33.16 -0.80 16.37
C VAL A 425 -33.49 0.11 17.56
N GLY A 426 -34.76 0.47 17.78
CA GLY A 426 -35.18 1.23 18.95
C GLY A 426 -34.84 0.54 20.27
N ASP A 427 -35.06 -0.77 20.36
CA ASP A 427 -34.73 -1.56 21.55
C ASP A 427 -33.21 -1.55 21.83
N LEU A 428 -32.40 -1.63 20.77
CA LEU A 428 -30.94 -1.51 20.87
C LEU A 428 -30.53 -0.12 21.37
N LEU A 429 -31.15 0.94 20.86
CA LEU A 429 -30.81 2.32 21.22
C LEU A 429 -31.19 2.69 22.66
N ASP A 430 -32.21 2.04 23.21
CA ASP A 430 -32.76 2.34 24.54
C ASP A 430 -32.21 1.41 25.64
N CYS A 431 -31.53 0.31 25.28
CA CYS A 431 -31.02 -0.64 26.26
C CYS A 431 -29.82 -0.07 27.03
N ASP A 432 -29.68 -0.49 28.29
CA ASP A 432 -28.45 -0.28 29.05
C ASP A 432 -27.36 -1.26 28.59
N PRO A 433 -26.20 -0.81 28.08
CA PRO A 433 -25.16 -1.69 27.57
C PRO A 433 -24.56 -2.63 28.63
N HIS A 434 -24.43 -2.20 29.88
CA HIS A 434 -23.85 -3.01 30.95
C HIS A 434 -24.81 -4.09 31.42
N GLU A 435 -26.08 -3.75 31.64
CA GLU A 435 -27.09 -4.74 32.00
C GLU A 435 -27.31 -5.73 30.85
N THR A 436 -27.37 -5.25 29.61
CA THR A 436 -27.58 -6.09 28.44
C THR A 436 -26.40 -7.04 28.21
N ALA A 437 -25.16 -6.57 28.33
CA ALA A 437 -23.98 -7.44 28.25
C ALA A 437 -24.00 -8.51 29.36
N PHE A 438 -24.38 -8.12 30.58
CA PHE A 438 -24.51 -9.05 31.71
C PHE A 438 -25.59 -10.12 31.45
N TYR A 439 -26.75 -9.74 30.91
CA TYR A 439 -27.82 -10.69 30.57
C TYR A 439 -27.49 -11.60 29.40
N LEU A 440 -26.73 -11.11 28.41
CA LEU A 440 -26.31 -11.92 27.26
C LEU A 440 -25.27 -12.97 27.66
N ASP A 441 -24.38 -12.67 28.60
CA ASP A 441 -23.28 -13.52 29.10
C ASP A 441 -22.45 -14.14 27.96
N VAL A 442 -22.03 -13.28 27.02
CA VAL A 442 -21.23 -13.67 25.85
C VAL A 442 -19.93 -12.89 25.85
N ALA A 443 -18.80 -13.60 25.98
CA ALA A 443 -17.48 -13.00 26.15
C ALA A 443 -17.03 -11.99 25.07
N HIS A 444 -17.63 -12.01 23.88
CA HIS A 444 -17.30 -11.09 22.77
C HIS A 444 -18.38 -10.01 22.51
N ILE A 445 -19.40 -9.93 23.36
CA ILE A 445 -20.44 -8.90 23.32
C ILE A 445 -20.47 -8.25 24.70
N ASP A 446 -19.58 -7.27 24.89
CA ASP A 446 -19.48 -6.48 26.11
C ASP A 446 -20.22 -5.13 25.96
N ALA A 447 -20.19 -4.34 27.04
CA ALA A 447 -20.87 -3.04 27.08
C ALA A 447 -20.31 -2.06 26.02
N ASP A 448 -19.00 -2.07 25.79
CA ASP A 448 -18.35 -1.22 24.79
C ASP A 448 -18.82 -1.61 23.37
N LYS A 449 -18.97 -2.91 23.09
CA LYS A 449 -19.47 -3.38 21.80
C LYS A 449 -20.92 -3.01 21.56
N LEU A 450 -21.75 -3.06 22.60
CA LEU A 450 -23.15 -2.62 22.52
C LEU A 450 -23.24 -1.10 22.32
N ALA A 451 -22.40 -0.32 23.00
CA ALA A 451 -22.31 1.12 22.81
C ALA A 451 -21.88 1.47 21.37
N ASP A 452 -20.86 0.78 20.83
CA ASP A 452 -20.46 0.92 19.43
C ASP A 452 -21.64 0.67 18.46
N TRP A 453 -22.42 -0.39 18.66
CA TRP A 453 -23.58 -0.67 17.81
C TRP A 453 -24.68 0.38 17.93
N GLN A 454 -24.87 0.93 19.13
CA GLN A 454 -25.80 2.04 19.33
C GLN A 454 -25.33 3.30 18.56
N ASP A 455 -24.05 3.67 18.67
CA ASP A 455 -23.50 4.84 17.98
C ASP A 455 -23.54 4.67 16.46
N GLN A 456 -23.23 3.47 15.95
CA GLN A 456 -23.32 3.15 14.53
C GLN A 456 -24.77 3.29 14.00
N ALA A 457 -25.74 2.79 14.77
CA ALA A 457 -27.16 2.91 14.41
C ALA A 457 -27.64 4.36 14.47
N ARG A 458 -27.22 5.16 15.47
CA ARG A 458 -27.53 6.60 15.55
C ARG A 458 -26.96 7.36 14.36
N LEU A 459 -25.68 7.17 14.04
CA LEU A 459 -25.02 7.81 12.90
C LEU A 459 -25.75 7.55 11.57
N MET A 460 -26.16 6.30 11.30
CA MET A 460 -26.92 5.99 10.07
C MET A 460 -28.33 6.59 10.05
N MET A 461 -28.94 6.81 11.22
CA MET A 461 -30.24 7.46 11.31
C MET A 461 -30.15 8.98 11.12
N ASP A 462 -29.10 9.58 11.69
CA ASP A 462 -28.88 11.02 11.76
C ASP A 462 -28.19 11.58 10.51
N VAL A 463 -27.43 10.76 9.78
CA VAL A 463 -26.74 11.13 8.53
C VAL A 463 -27.27 10.29 7.37
N PRO A 464 -28.34 10.75 6.67
CA PRO A 464 -28.92 10.00 5.56
C PRO A 464 -27.93 9.85 4.40
N GLY A 465 -27.76 8.62 3.93
CA GLY A 465 -26.83 8.28 2.84
C GLY A 465 -25.53 7.60 3.29
N LEU A 466 -25.25 7.63 4.60
CA LEU A 466 -24.13 6.90 5.19
C LEU A 466 -24.31 5.38 5.00
N ARG A 467 -23.29 4.68 4.53
CA ARG A 467 -23.34 3.22 4.34
C ARG A 467 -23.01 2.50 5.64
N VAL A 468 -23.32 1.20 5.68
CA VAL A 468 -23.07 0.36 6.86
C VAL A 468 -21.58 0.33 7.26
N HIS A 469 -20.68 0.20 6.28
CA HIS A 469 -19.23 0.19 6.57
C HIS A 469 -18.73 1.58 6.97
N ASP A 470 -19.25 2.66 6.39
CA ASP A 470 -18.88 4.03 6.78
C ASP A 470 -19.17 4.29 8.26
N ALA A 471 -20.36 3.89 8.74
CA ALA A 471 -20.73 4.01 10.15
C ALA A 471 -19.81 3.18 11.07
N GLN A 472 -19.40 1.98 10.63
CA GLN A 472 -18.45 1.15 11.38
C GLN A 472 -17.05 1.78 11.45
N ILE A 473 -16.58 2.38 10.36
CA ILE A 473 -15.29 3.08 10.29
C ILE A 473 -15.32 4.29 11.20
N LEU A 474 -16.36 5.11 11.14
CA LEU A 474 -16.51 6.33 11.95
C LEU A 474 -16.50 6.03 13.45
N VAL A 475 -17.29 5.06 13.90
CA VAL A 475 -17.32 4.69 15.33
C VAL A 475 -16.01 4.05 15.77
N GLY A 476 -15.38 3.23 14.92
CA GLY A 476 -14.04 2.70 15.15
C GLY A 476 -12.97 3.78 15.24
N ALA A 477 -13.14 4.87 14.49
CA ALA A 477 -12.32 6.08 14.53
C ALA A 477 -12.61 6.97 15.76
N GLY A 478 -13.59 6.62 16.59
CA GLY A 478 -13.98 7.39 17.77
C GLY A 478 -14.99 8.52 17.50
N ILE A 479 -15.53 8.63 16.28
CA ILE A 479 -16.61 9.56 15.96
C ILE A 479 -17.94 8.92 16.38
N ARG A 480 -18.59 9.47 17.41
CA ARG A 480 -19.74 8.82 18.07
C ARG A 480 -21.09 9.43 17.68
N SER A 481 -21.11 10.61 17.08
CA SER A 481 -22.35 11.29 16.70
C SER A 481 -22.23 12.07 15.39
N ALA A 482 -23.38 12.42 14.79
CA ALA A 482 -23.43 13.29 13.61
C ALA A 482 -22.88 14.69 13.92
N ASP A 483 -23.02 15.14 15.17
CA ASP A 483 -22.46 16.40 15.62
C ASP A 483 -20.93 16.36 15.63
N ASP A 484 -20.35 15.31 16.24
CA ASP A 484 -18.90 15.09 16.24
C ASP A 484 -18.36 15.03 14.80
N LEU A 485 -19.06 14.32 13.92
CA LEU A 485 -18.66 14.20 12.52
C LEU A 485 -18.65 15.55 11.79
N ALA A 486 -19.73 16.32 11.90
CA ALA A 486 -19.87 17.59 11.20
C ALA A 486 -18.88 18.67 11.67
N GLU A 487 -18.43 18.60 12.93
CA GLU A 487 -17.48 19.53 13.55
C GLU A 487 -16.02 19.08 13.42
N SER A 488 -15.79 17.82 13.03
CA SER A 488 -14.45 17.26 12.90
C SER A 488 -13.73 17.79 11.65
N SER A 489 -12.40 17.83 11.72
CA SER A 489 -11.59 18.06 10.52
C SER A 489 -11.53 16.78 9.70
N ALA A 490 -11.66 16.89 8.36
CA ALA A 490 -11.54 15.74 7.46
C ALA A 490 -10.24 14.97 7.69
N ARG A 491 -9.16 15.69 7.97
CA ARG A 491 -7.85 15.14 8.31
C ARG A 491 -7.88 14.27 9.57
N ASP A 492 -8.47 14.75 10.66
CA ASP A 492 -8.46 14.02 11.93
C ASP A 492 -9.34 12.78 11.85
N VAL A 493 -10.52 12.89 11.21
CA VAL A 493 -11.39 11.73 10.95
C VAL A 493 -10.66 10.71 10.06
N PHE A 494 -9.99 11.16 9.00
CA PHE A 494 -9.23 10.29 8.12
C PHE A 494 -8.11 9.56 8.87
N LEU A 495 -7.35 10.28 9.71
CA LEU A 495 -6.30 9.70 10.54
C LEU A 495 -6.83 8.64 11.50
N SER A 496 -7.86 8.97 12.26
CA SER A 496 -8.45 8.04 13.23
C SER A 496 -9.12 6.84 12.56
N ALA A 497 -9.75 7.05 11.40
CA ALA A 497 -10.30 5.98 10.57
C ALA A 497 -9.18 5.05 10.06
N MET A 498 -8.04 5.60 9.64
CA MET A 498 -6.89 4.81 9.22
C MET A 498 -6.25 4.02 10.37
N ASP A 499 -6.14 4.61 11.56
CA ASP A 499 -5.67 3.91 12.75
C ASP A 499 -6.59 2.74 13.11
N PHE A 500 -7.91 2.93 13.03
CA PHE A 500 -8.90 1.87 13.22
C PHE A 500 -8.78 0.77 12.16
N LEU A 501 -8.65 1.13 10.88
CA LEU A 501 -8.54 0.18 9.77
C LEU A 501 -7.25 -0.64 9.80
N ALA A 502 -6.23 -0.21 10.55
CA ALA A 502 -5.03 -1.00 10.82
C ALA A 502 -5.21 -2.07 11.92
N THR A 503 -6.35 -2.08 12.64
CA THR A 503 -6.66 -3.07 13.69
C THR A 503 -7.28 -4.34 13.10
N PRO A 504 -7.21 -5.51 13.79
CA PRO A 504 -7.90 -6.73 13.37
C PRO A 504 -9.42 -6.58 13.21
N GLU A 505 -10.03 -5.67 13.96
CA GLU A 505 -11.44 -5.34 13.89
C GLU A 505 -11.76 -4.51 12.63
N GLY A 506 -10.97 -3.48 12.34
CA GLY A 506 -11.14 -2.62 11.16
C GLY A 506 -10.83 -3.35 9.84
N ASP A 507 -9.89 -4.29 9.84
CA ASP A 507 -9.55 -5.12 8.67
C ASP A 507 -10.74 -5.96 8.17
N ARG A 508 -11.72 -6.24 9.03
CA ARG A 508 -12.95 -6.98 8.67
C ARG A 508 -14.06 -6.08 8.12
N VAL A 509 -13.89 -4.76 8.23
CA VAL A 509 -14.88 -3.76 7.80
C VAL A 509 -14.73 -3.44 6.31
N LEU A 510 -13.48 -3.37 5.82
CA LEU A 510 -13.19 -3.22 4.40
C LEU A 510 -13.26 -4.58 3.69
N TRP A 511 -13.92 -4.61 2.53
CA TRP A 511 -13.88 -5.76 1.62
C TRP A 511 -12.58 -5.74 0.83
N ASP A 512 -12.12 -6.92 0.37
CA ASP A 512 -10.80 -7.18 -0.26
C ASP A 512 -10.41 -6.27 -1.46
N ASP A 513 -11.28 -5.36 -1.92
CA ASP A 513 -11.04 -4.42 -3.02
C ASP A 513 -11.39 -2.94 -2.72
N ALA A 514 -11.90 -2.61 -1.52
CA ALA A 514 -12.33 -1.25 -1.16
C ALA A 514 -11.15 -0.39 -0.70
N VAL A 515 -10.90 0.72 -1.42
CA VAL A 515 -9.87 1.71 -1.07
C VAL A 515 -10.55 2.85 -0.32
N PHE A 516 -10.29 2.97 0.98
CA PHE A 516 -10.68 4.15 1.75
C PHE A 516 -9.81 5.34 1.34
N ALA A 517 -10.45 6.41 0.89
CA ALA A 517 -9.78 7.60 0.38
C ALA A 517 -10.27 8.87 1.11
N GLU A 518 -9.44 9.92 1.08
CA GLU A 518 -9.69 11.15 1.83
C GLU A 518 -10.97 11.88 1.40
N ASP A 519 -11.34 11.76 0.12
CA ASP A 519 -12.58 12.30 -0.45
C ASP A 519 -13.86 11.64 0.10
N GLU A 520 -13.77 10.39 0.58
CA GLU A 520 -14.91 9.75 1.26
C GLU A 520 -15.24 10.45 2.58
N VAL A 521 -14.22 10.91 3.31
CA VAL A 521 -14.39 11.59 4.60
C VAL A 521 -15.02 12.98 4.43
N GLU A 522 -14.59 13.73 3.42
CA GLU A 522 -15.20 15.02 3.08
C GLU A 522 -16.69 14.83 2.76
N GLY A 523 -17.05 13.80 1.99
CA GLY A 523 -18.44 13.46 1.71
C GLY A 523 -19.26 13.12 2.96
N TRP A 524 -18.67 12.42 3.94
CA TRP A 524 -19.36 12.13 5.21
C TRP A 524 -19.62 13.38 6.04
N ILE A 525 -18.64 14.29 6.10
CA ILE A 525 -18.77 15.57 6.81
C ILE A 525 -19.84 16.44 6.14
N ASP A 526 -19.84 16.53 4.81
CA ASP A 526 -20.84 17.27 4.06
C ASP A 526 -22.26 16.72 4.30
N MET A 527 -22.42 15.40 4.31
CA MET A 527 -23.71 14.75 4.63
C MET A 527 -24.14 15.06 6.07
N ALA A 528 -23.23 15.03 7.03
CA ALA A 528 -23.52 15.34 8.43
C ALA A 528 -23.92 16.81 8.62
N GLN A 529 -23.20 17.74 7.98
CA GLN A 529 -23.51 19.18 8.01
C GLN A 529 -24.86 19.47 7.34
N ALA A 530 -25.13 18.85 6.19
CA ALA A 530 -26.41 18.99 5.49
C ALA A 530 -27.60 18.43 6.30
N SER A 531 -27.36 17.47 7.18
CA SER A 531 -28.40 16.88 8.05
C SER A 531 -28.76 17.76 9.24
N LYS A 532 -27.92 18.75 9.58
CA LYS A 532 -28.20 19.77 10.60
C LYS A 532 -28.97 21.00 10.07
N ALA A 533 -28.93 21.22 8.76
CA ALA A 533 -29.57 22.36 8.08
C ALA A 533 -31.06 22.12 7.84
#